data_AF-A0A931T429-F1
#
_entry.id   AF-A0A931T429-F1
#
_cell.length_a   1.000
_cell.length_b   1.000
_cell.length_c   1.000
_cell.angle_alpha   90.00
_cell.angle_beta   90.00
_cell.angle_gamma   90.00
#
_symmetry.space_group_name_H-M   'P 1'
#
loop_
_entity.id
_entity.type
_entity.pdbx_description
1 polymer ?
#
loop_
_entity_poly.entity_id
_entity_poly.type
_entity_poly.pdbx_seq_one_letter_code
_entity_poly.pdbx_strand_id
1 'polypeptide(L)' 'MPNQDGFPTASEVVAHMNARFEAHGLECRVRHVNVLPYVNPMWLANWDILQLDGTIDPELLESELREARWAFPQVVEDHW' A
#
# COMPACT_ATOMS: atom_id res chain seq x y z
N MET A 1 17.07 -2.60 -3.66
CA MET A 1 17.09 -1.48 -4.63
C MET A 1 15.65 -1.34 -5.10
N PRO A 2 15.07 -0.13 -5.06
CA PRO A 2 13.74 0.07 -5.63
C PRO A 2 13.77 -0.30 -7.11
N ASN A 3 12.68 -0.92 -7.57
CA ASN A 3 12.57 -1.43 -8.94
C ASN A 3 12.73 -0.28 -9.95
N GLN A 4 13.45 -0.52 -11.07
CA GLN A 4 13.83 0.54 -12.03
C GLN A 4 12.66 1.08 -12.88
N ASP A 5 11.45 0.55 -12.71
CA ASP A 5 10.25 0.86 -13.51
C ASP A 5 9.28 1.84 -12.80
N GLY A 6 9.74 2.59 -11.79
CA GLY A 6 8.98 3.66 -11.15
C GLY A 6 7.78 3.25 -10.28
N PHE A 7 7.33 1.99 -10.37
CA PHE A 7 6.21 1.47 -9.58
C PHE A 7 6.65 0.53 -8.46
N PRO A 8 6.16 0.74 -7.23
CA PRO A 8 6.49 -0.13 -6.10
C PRO A 8 5.88 -1.50 -6.29
N THR A 9 6.64 -2.54 -6.00
CA THR A 9 6.18 -3.93 -5.94
C THR A 9 5.24 -4.13 -4.74
N ALA A 10 4.42 -5.20 -4.78
CA ALA A 10 3.57 -5.58 -3.64
C ALA A 10 4.39 -5.77 -2.35
N SER A 11 5.60 -6.33 -2.45
CA SER A 11 6.49 -6.53 -1.30
C SER A 11 6.99 -5.21 -0.71
N GLU A 12 7.26 -4.20 -1.54
CA GLU A 12 7.67 -2.86 -1.07
C GLU A 12 6.52 -2.15 -0.37
N VAL A 13 5.29 -2.28 -0.88
CA VAL A 13 4.08 -1.76 -0.21
C VAL A 13 3.88 -2.44 1.15
N VAL A 14 3.98 -3.77 1.21
CA VAL A 14 3.86 -4.53 2.46
C VAL A 14 4.92 -4.11 3.47
N ALA A 15 6.18 -3.98 3.04
CA ALA A 15 7.27 -3.56 3.91
C ALA A 15 7.04 -2.14 4.46
N HIS A 16 6.60 -1.21 3.61
CA HIS A 16 6.29 0.16 4.01
C HIS A 16 5.15 0.20 5.05
N MET A 17 4.05 -0.50 4.78
CA MET A 17 2.90 -0.52 5.70
C MET A 17 3.26 -1.12 7.06
N ASN A 18 4.01 -2.22 7.08
CA ASN A 18 4.43 -2.84 8.34
C ASN A 18 5.37 -1.94 9.15
N ALA A 19 6.29 -1.22 8.49
CA ALA A 19 7.15 -0.24 9.17
C ALA A 19 6.34 0.92 9.77
N ARG A 20 5.30 1.38 9.07
CA ARG A 20 4.37 2.40 9.60
C ARG A 20 3.59 1.87 10.79
N PHE A 21 2.97 0.70 10.67
CA PHE A 21 2.25 0.08 11.78
C PHE A 21 3.13 -0.09 13.02
N GLU A 22 4.37 -0.52 12.85
CA GLU A 22 5.34 -0.59 13.94
C GLU A 22 5.67 0.77 14.55
N ALA A 23 5.86 1.82 13.74
CA ALA A 23 6.10 3.18 14.23
C ALA A 23 4.91 3.74 15.03
N HIS A 24 3.69 3.28 14.72
CA HIS A 24 2.46 3.62 15.44
C HIS A 24 2.16 2.68 16.63
N GLY A 25 3.05 1.73 16.94
CA GLY A 25 2.86 0.78 18.04
C GLY A 25 1.75 -0.24 17.79
N LEU A 26 1.37 -0.45 16.53
CA LEU A 26 0.33 -1.37 16.13
C LEU A 26 0.89 -2.79 16.01
N GLU A 27 0.22 -3.74 16.65
CA GLU A 27 0.56 -5.17 16.59
C GLU A 27 0.12 -5.82 15.27
N CYS A 28 -0.69 -5.12 14.46
CA CYS A 28 -1.17 -5.65 13.21
C CYS A 28 -0.08 -5.71 12.13
N ARG A 29 -0.16 -6.70 11.25
CA ARG A 29 0.77 -6.87 10.12
C ARG A 29 0.05 -7.13 8.81
N VAL A 30 0.46 -6.42 7.77
CA VAL A 30 0.04 -6.69 6.39
C VAL A 30 0.77 -7.93 5.90
N ARG A 31 0.01 -8.93 5.44
CA ARG A 31 0.57 -10.16 4.84
C ARG A 31 0.53 -10.11 3.33
N HIS A 32 -0.58 -9.62 2.77
CA HIS A 32 -0.79 -9.53 1.34
C HIS A 32 -1.51 -8.22 1.00
N VAL A 33 -1.05 -7.61 -0.08
CA VAL A 33 -1.77 -6.55 -0.80
C VAL A 33 -2.14 -7.06 -2.18
N ASN A 34 -3.31 -6.66 -2.66
CA ASN A 34 -3.70 -6.91 -4.04
C ASN A 34 -3.34 -5.68 -4.88
N VAL A 35 -2.64 -5.89 -6.00
CA VAL A 35 -2.39 -4.82 -6.98
C VAL A 35 -3.52 -4.88 -8.01
N LEU A 36 -4.28 -3.80 -8.11
CA LEU A 36 -5.42 -3.68 -9.00
C LEU A 36 -4.93 -3.39 -10.44
N PRO A 37 -5.50 -4.07 -11.45
CA PRO A 37 -5.00 -4.03 -12.82
C PRO A 37 -5.37 -2.74 -13.60
N TYR A 38 -6.06 -1.79 -12.98
CA TYR A 38 -6.53 -0.56 -13.63
C TYR A 38 -5.90 0.67 -12.98
N VAL A 39 -5.60 1.69 -13.79
CA VAL A 39 -5.25 3.03 -13.30
C VAL A 39 -6.46 3.63 -12.64
N ASN A 40 -6.41 3.87 -11.33
CA ASN A 40 -7.44 4.67 -10.68
C ASN A 40 -7.43 6.08 -11.31
N PRO A 41 -8.54 6.54 -11.92
CA PRO A 41 -8.61 7.86 -12.57
C PRO A 41 -8.37 9.02 -11.60
N MET A 42 -8.37 8.75 -10.28
CA MET A 42 -8.02 9.71 -9.23
C MET A 42 -6.54 9.69 -8.81
N TRP A 43 -5.65 9.00 -9.52
CA TRP A 43 -4.22 8.92 -9.19
C TRP A 43 -3.92 8.35 -7.79
N LEU A 44 -4.90 7.68 -7.19
CA LEU A 44 -4.74 6.95 -5.94
C LEU A 44 -4.05 5.62 -6.26
N ALA A 45 -3.14 5.17 -5.40
CA ALA A 45 -2.41 3.93 -5.65
C ALA A 45 -3.35 2.74 -5.88
N ASN A 46 -3.04 1.93 -6.90
CA ASN A 46 -3.84 0.78 -7.32
C ASN A 46 -3.57 -0.45 -6.45
N TRP A 47 -3.64 -0.32 -5.13
CA TRP A 47 -3.51 -1.46 -4.24
C TRP A 47 -4.43 -1.40 -3.03
N ASP A 48 -4.79 -2.58 -2.54
CA ASP A 48 -5.63 -2.77 -1.36
C ASP A 48 -5.07 -3.83 -0.42
N ILE A 49 -5.31 -3.70 0.88
CA ILE A 49 -4.87 -4.70 1.86
C ILE A 49 -5.85 -5.86 1.83
N LEU A 50 -5.36 -7.03 1.42
CA LEU A 50 -6.19 -8.23 1.30
C LEU A 50 -6.24 -9.02 2.61
N GLN A 51 -5.16 -8.94 3.39
CA GLN A 51 -5.06 -9.67 4.65
C GLN A 51 -4.25 -8.92 5.68
N LEU A 52 -4.90 -8.65 6.82
CA LEU A 52 -4.30 -8.20 8.07
C LEU A 52 -4.22 -9.36 9.04
N ASP A 53 -3.08 -9.45 9.72
CA ASP A 53 -2.88 -10.29 10.89
C ASP A 53 -3.05 -9.39 12.12
N GLY A 54 -4.09 -9.59 12.91
CA GLY A 54 -4.43 -8.75 14.07
C GLY A 54 -5.61 -7.79 13.84
N THR A 55 -5.94 -7.02 14.88
CA THR A 55 -7.04 -6.06 14.87
C THR A 55 -6.50 -4.64 14.84
N ILE A 56 -7.10 -3.79 14.02
CA ILE A 56 -6.80 -2.36 13.93
C ILE A 56 -8.13 -1.59 13.91
N ASP A 57 -8.11 -0.40 14.48
CA ASP A 57 -9.23 0.54 14.34
C ASP A 57 -9.46 0.86 12.84
N PRO A 58 -10.69 0.73 12.31
CA PRO A 58 -10.97 0.98 10.90
C PRO A 58 -10.65 2.40 10.42
N GLU A 59 -10.87 3.42 11.27
CA GLU A 59 -10.58 4.82 10.91
C GLU A 59 -9.07 5.06 10.86
N LEU A 60 -8.33 4.47 11.81
CA LEU A 60 -6.86 4.51 11.79
C LEU A 60 -6.30 3.79 10.56
N LEU A 61 -6.84 2.61 10.23
CA LEU A 61 -6.45 1.87 9.03
C LEU A 61 -6.67 2.69 7.76
N GLU A 62 -7.82 3.35 7.64
CA GLU A 62 -8.10 4.20 6.48
C GLU A 62 -7.13 5.39 6.40
N SER A 63 -6.80 6.02 7.52
CA SER A 63 -5.83 7.11 7.58
C SER A 63 -4.44 6.66 7.12
N GLU A 64 -3.95 5.54 7.64
CA GLU A 64 -2.66 4.95 7.25
C GLU A 64 -2.63 4.59 5.76
N LEU A 65 -3.72 3.99 5.25
CA LEU A 65 -3.86 3.67 3.83
C LEU A 65 -3.84 4.91 2.95
N ARG A 66 -4.53 5.99 3.35
CA ARG A 66 -4.59 7.23 2.58
C ARG A 66 -3.21 7.87 2.45
N GLU A 67 -2.45 7.94 3.55
CA GLU A 67 -1.09 8.46 3.52
C GLU A 67 -0.14 7.58 2.71
N ALA A 68 -0.21 6.26 2.89
CA ALA A 68 0.64 5.33 2.16
C ALA A 68 0.37 5.37 0.65
N ARG A 69 -0.89 5.51 0.23
CA ARG A 69 -1.27 5.65 -1.19
C ARG A 69 -0.77 6.95 -1.80
N TRP A 70 -0.54 8.00 -1.01
CA TRP A 70 0.08 9.24 -1.47
C TRP A 70 1.60 9.09 -1.67
N ALA A 71 2.27 8.36 -0.77
CA ALA A 71 3.70 8.12 -0.86
C ALA A 71 4.09 7.07 -1.93
N PHE A 72 3.20 6.12 -2.21
CA PHE A 72 3.42 5.01 -3.14
C PHE A 72 2.32 4.94 -4.21
N PRO A 73 2.19 5.95 -5.09
CA PRO A 73 1.25 5.91 -6.20
C PRO A 73 1.69 4.83 -7.20
N GLN A 74 0.94 3.73 -7.28
CA GLN A 74 1.03 2.83 -8.43
C GLN A 74 0.19 3.44 -9.56
N VAL A 75 0.84 3.89 -10.62
CA VAL A 75 0.22 4.16 -11.92
C VAL A 75 0.52 2.93 -12.81
N VAL A 76 -0.33 2.56 -13.75
CA VAL A 76 0.09 1.58 -14.78
C VAL A 76 0.88 2.39 -15.80
N GLU A 77 2.07 1.92 -16.18
CA GLU A 77 2.83 2.55 -17.25
C GLU A 77 2.01 2.46 -18.54
N ASP A 78 1.68 3.62 -19.11
CA ASP A 78 0.96 3.74 -20.36
C ASP A 78 1.94 3.34 -21.47
N HIS A 79 1.96 2.05 -21.84
CA HIS A 79 2.68 1.60 -23.03
C HIS A 79 1.90 2.05 -24.27
N TRP A 80 2.25 3.24 -24.78
CA TRP A 80 1.88 3.72 -26.12
C TRP A 80 2.67 2.98 -27.21
#